data_AF-A0A956SDY9-F1
#
_entry.id   AF-A0A956SDY9-F1
#
_cell.length_a   1.000
_cell.length_b   1.000
_cell.length_c   1.000
_cell.angle_alpha   90.00
_cell.angle_beta   90.00
_cell.angle_gamma   90.00
#
_symmetry.space_group_name_H-M   'P 1'
#
loop_
_entity.id
_entity.type
_entity.pdbx_description
1 polymer ?
#
loop_
_entity_poly.entity_id
_entity_poly.type
_entity_poly.pdbx_seq_one_letter_code
_entity_poly.pdbx_strand_id
1 'polypeptide(L)'
;MREGKDTPFECVDPQVGDQIHLLDDPSLASPLRSELEAHLDVCHACSLLVRVDAKASQLLRAGHALPLAGAAPGPVTPSKTAARYTPAFRMRVIAGVAFAACLFLTLTAPPRSISPNAVSRGSESVHFVRPVEGEVLAAREPILEWTSIEGASRYLVEVRNDEGVAVWNGESTETELRVPSSVGLERGRAYRAILSVQPMDLVPPGSISVLFRADSIWKQLLHRVRWADPLLQIVTLLALIAFFASTLPVRRFAQKHS
;
A
#
# COMPACT_ATOMS: atom_id res chain seq x y z
N MET A 1 -29.83 19.77 -8.60
CA MET A 1 -29.98 18.98 -7.37
C MET A 1 -29.08 17.76 -7.50
N ARG A 2 -27.97 17.73 -6.75
CA ARG A 2 -27.12 16.53 -6.67
C ARG A 2 -27.75 15.62 -5.63
N GLU A 3 -28.21 14.45 -6.07
CA GLU A 3 -28.58 13.35 -5.20
C GLU A 3 -27.28 12.86 -4.55
N GLY A 4 -26.97 13.43 -3.39
CA GLY A 4 -25.84 13.02 -2.57
C GLY A 4 -26.10 11.59 -2.15
N LYS A 5 -25.21 10.68 -2.56
CA LYS A 5 -25.18 9.35 -1.96
C LYS A 5 -24.75 9.57 -0.52
N ASP A 6 -25.70 9.54 0.40
CA ASP A 6 -25.45 9.46 1.83
C ASP A 6 -24.51 8.29 2.07
N THR A 7 -23.24 8.59 2.31
CA THR A 7 -22.33 7.56 2.76
C THR A 7 -22.76 7.23 4.19
N PRO A 8 -22.99 5.94 4.53
CA PRO A 8 -23.60 5.55 5.81
C PRO A 8 -22.71 5.82 7.04
N PHE A 9 -21.66 6.63 6.89
CA PHE A 9 -20.64 6.91 7.90
C PHE A 9 -20.35 8.41 8.07
N GLU A 10 -21.13 9.29 7.45
CA GLU A 10 -20.93 10.73 7.63
C GLU A 10 -21.57 11.20 8.96
N CYS A 11 -20.86 12.06 9.69
CA CYS A 11 -21.34 12.61 10.94
C CYS A 11 -22.52 13.56 10.68
N VAL A 12 -23.55 13.49 11.54
CA VAL A 12 -24.76 14.32 11.40
C VAL A 12 -24.45 15.80 11.69
N ASP A 13 -23.46 16.07 12.53
CA ASP A 13 -22.95 17.40 12.83
C ASP A 13 -21.41 17.36 12.89
N PRO A 14 -20.73 17.72 11.79
CA PRO A 14 -19.27 17.66 11.72
C PRO A 14 -18.58 18.52 12.79
N GLN A 15 -19.16 19.65 13.19
CA GLN A 15 -18.52 20.55 14.17
C GLN A 15 -18.47 19.92 15.56
N VAL A 16 -19.52 19.19 15.93
CA VAL A 16 -19.59 18.43 17.19
C VAL A 16 -18.74 17.16 17.08
N GLY A 17 -18.76 16.48 15.92
CA GLY A 17 -17.94 15.31 15.64
C GLY A 17 -16.44 15.56 15.77
N ASP A 18 -15.95 16.72 15.31
CA ASP A 18 -14.54 17.12 15.42
C ASP A 18 -14.07 17.26 16.87
N GLN A 19 -14.98 17.53 17.80
CA GLN A 19 -14.69 17.73 19.22
C GLN A 19 -14.80 16.44 20.06
N ILE A 20 -15.18 15.30 19.46
CA ILE A 20 -15.47 14.07 20.21
C ILE A 20 -14.27 13.53 21.00
N HIS A 21 -13.05 13.83 20.54
CA HIS A 21 -11.80 13.46 21.21
C HIS A 21 -11.62 14.14 22.59
N LEU A 22 -12.34 15.23 22.86
CA LEU A 22 -12.29 15.94 24.14
C LEU A 22 -13.04 15.21 25.27
N LEU A 23 -13.88 14.22 24.94
CA LEU A 23 -14.70 13.51 25.93
C LEU A 23 -13.85 12.78 27.01
N ASP A 24 -12.63 12.40 26.67
CA ASP A 24 -11.68 11.75 27.58
C ASP A 24 -10.99 12.73 28.55
N ASP A 25 -11.13 14.05 28.33
CA ASP A 25 -10.55 15.07 29.21
C ASP A 25 -11.40 15.22 30.50
N PRO A 26 -10.86 14.90 31.69
CA PRO A 26 -11.59 15.05 32.95
C PRO A 26 -11.89 16.53 33.29
N SER A 27 -11.21 17.49 32.66
CA SER A 27 -11.41 18.93 32.86
C SER A 27 -12.45 19.55 31.91
N LEU A 28 -13.04 18.75 31.02
CA LEU A 28 -14.04 19.21 30.06
C LEU A 28 -15.24 19.86 30.77
N ALA A 29 -15.60 21.08 30.35
CA ALA A 29 -16.73 21.82 30.91
C ALA A 29 -18.04 21.02 30.82
N SER A 30 -18.82 21.00 31.91
CA SER A 30 -20.06 20.21 32.00
C SER A 30 -21.05 20.43 30.85
N PRO A 31 -21.30 21.66 30.35
CA PRO A 31 -22.25 21.88 29.25
C PRO A 31 -21.81 21.21 27.95
N LEU A 32 -20.51 21.34 27.63
CA LEU A 32 -19.93 20.76 26.42
C LEU A 32 -19.90 19.23 26.49
N ARG A 33 -19.60 18.67 27.67
CA ARG A 33 -19.66 17.22 27.90
C ARG A 33 -21.06 16.67 27.61
N SER A 34 -22.11 17.32 28.14
CA SER A 34 -23.50 16.91 27.90
C SER A 34 -23.90 17.03 26.42
N GLU A 35 -23.40 18.03 25.70
CA GLU A 35 -23.63 18.19 24.26
C GLU A 35 -22.99 17.05 23.46
N LEU A 36 -21.73 16.69 23.75
CA LEU A 36 -21.05 15.57 23.10
C LEU A 36 -21.73 14.22 23.41
N GLU A 37 -22.14 13.99 24.66
CA GLU A 37 -22.87 12.78 25.06
C GLU A 37 -24.22 12.67 24.32
N ALA A 38 -24.98 13.76 24.23
CA ALA A 38 -26.23 13.79 23.48
C ALA A 38 -26.01 13.54 21.97
N HIS A 39 -24.91 14.02 21.41
CA HIS A 39 -24.54 13.74 20.03
C HIS A 39 -24.21 12.25 19.80
N LEU A 40 -23.52 11.59 20.74
CA LEU A 40 -23.20 10.16 20.66
C LEU A 40 -24.44 9.26 20.67
N ASP A 41 -25.53 9.69 21.30
CA ASP A 41 -26.80 8.97 21.30
C ASP A 41 -27.49 8.97 19.92
N VAL A 42 -27.22 9.99 19.10
CA VAL A 42 -27.87 10.16 17.78
C VAL A 42 -26.95 9.76 16.63
N CYS A 43 -25.64 9.98 16.75
CA CYS A 43 -24.67 9.73 15.67
C CYS A 43 -23.97 8.37 15.79
N HIS A 44 -24.33 7.43 14.91
CA HIS A 44 -23.70 6.10 14.87
C HIS A 44 -22.20 6.13 14.54
N ALA A 45 -21.77 7.05 13.66
CA ALA A 45 -20.38 7.17 13.26
C ALA A 45 -19.47 7.57 14.45
N CYS A 46 -19.87 8.60 15.20
CA CYS A 46 -19.11 9.07 16.36
C CYS A 46 -19.10 8.06 17.51
N SER A 47 -20.24 7.39 17.79
CA SER A 47 -20.28 6.33 18.82
C SER A 47 -19.41 5.12 18.48
N LEU A 48 -19.29 4.77 17.19
CA LEU A 48 -18.36 3.73 16.75
C LEU A 48 -16.90 4.14 16.98
N LEU A 49 -16.54 5.38 16.65
CA LEU A 49 -15.18 5.90 16.88
C LEU A 49 -14.78 5.84 18.36
N VAL A 50 -15.63 6.33 19.27
CA VAL A 50 -15.36 6.29 20.72
C VAL A 50 -15.19 4.86 21.23
N ARG A 51 -15.99 3.89 20.75
CA ARG A 51 -15.85 2.49 21.15
C ARG A 51 -14.55 1.86 20.65
N VAL A 52 -14.11 2.20 19.44
CA VAL A 52 -12.84 1.72 18.89
C VAL A 52 -11.67 2.27 19.69
N ASP A 53 -11.69 3.56 20.01
CA ASP A 53 -10.63 4.19 20.80
C ASP A 53 -10.56 3.63 22.22
N ALA A 54 -11.69 3.50 22.91
CA ALA A 54 -11.74 2.89 24.24
C ALA A 54 -11.15 1.47 24.25
N LYS A 55 -11.42 0.68 23.21
CA LYS A 55 -10.86 -0.67 23.04
C LYS A 55 -9.37 -0.65 22.72
N ALA A 56 -8.91 0.28 21.89
CA ALA A 56 -7.49 0.47 21.59
C ALA A 56 -6.72 0.87 22.87
N SER A 57 -7.22 1.85 23.62
CA SER A 57 -6.70 2.28 24.91
C SER A 57 -6.67 1.14 25.94
N GLN A 58 -7.72 0.32 26.00
CA GLN A 58 -7.74 -0.87 26.86
C GLN A 58 -6.66 -1.88 26.47
N LEU A 59 -6.48 -2.14 25.16
CA LEU A 59 -5.45 -3.06 24.67
C LEU A 59 -4.03 -2.54 24.92
N LEU A 60 -3.80 -1.23 24.79
CA LEU A 60 -2.51 -0.60 25.10
C LEU A 60 -2.20 -0.72 26.60
N ARG A 61 -3.18 -0.44 27.48
CA ARG A 61 -3.03 -0.63 28.94
C ARG A 61 -2.84 -2.10 29.32
N ALA A 62 -3.54 -3.02 28.65
CA ALA A 62 -3.40 -4.46 28.89
C ALA A 62 -2.09 -5.05 28.34
N GLY A 63 -1.49 -4.41 27.34
CA GLY A 63 -0.31 -4.90 26.63
C GLY A 63 1.03 -4.36 27.11
N HIS A 64 1.09 -3.17 27.73
CA HIS A 64 2.36 -2.50 28.06
C HIS A 64 2.35 -1.81 29.43
N ALA A 65 2.69 -2.56 30.47
CA ALA A 65 3.61 -2.02 31.47
C ALA A 65 5.03 -2.19 30.88
N LEU A 66 5.45 -1.29 29.98
CA LEU A 66 6.86 -1.18 29.65
C LEU A 66 7.58 -0.71 30.92
N PRO A 67 8.63 -1.43 31.39
CA PRO A 67 9.35 -1.01 32.57
C PRO A 67 10.07 0.32 32.26
N LEU A 68 9.48 1.43 32.70
CA LEU A 68 10.18 2.70 32.81
C LEU A 68 11.32 2.52 33.80
N ALA A 69 12.55 2.67 33.30
CA ALA A 69 13.78 2.58 34.06
C ALA A 69 13.74 3.57 35.23
N GLY A 70 13.62 3.07 36.47
CA GLY A 70 13.74 3.92 37.66
C GLY A 70 13.09 3.39 38.94
N ALA A 71 12.11 2.48 38.86
CA ALA A 71 11.53 1.87 40.06
C ALA A 71 12.36 0.66 40.51
N ALA A 72 12.91 0.73 41.73
CA ALA A 72 13.60 -0.40 42.36
C ALA A 72 12.66 -1.62 42.42
N PRO A 73 13.10 -2.81 41.98
CA PRO A 73 12.26 -3.98 41.92
C PRO A 73 11.91 -4.45 43.34
N GLY A 74 10.66 -4.26 43.75
CA GLY A 74 10.09 -5.07 44.82
C GLY A 74 10.06 -6.55 44.39
N PRO A 75 10.11 -7.51 45.34
CA PRO A 75 10.05 -8.93 45.02
C PRO A 75 8.68 -9.29 44.44
N VAL A 76 8.55 -9.17 43.12
CA VAL A 76 7.40 -9.66 42.37
C VAL A 76 7.49 -11.18 42.40
N THR A 77 6.70 -11.81 43.25
CA THR A 77 6.47 -13.26 43.17
C THR A 77 5.94 -13.57 41.76
N PRO A 78 6.63 -14.39 40.96
CA PRO A 78 6.19 -14.71 39.60
C PRO A 78 4.81 -15.35 39.69
N SER A 79 3.78 -14.63 39.21
CA SER A 79 2.46 -15.24 39.11
C SER A 79 2.58 -16.36 38.07
N LYS A 80 2.23 -17.59 38.49
CA LYS A 80 2.32 -18.82 37.70
C LYS A 80 1.35 -18.84 36.50
N THR A 81 0.80 -17.70 36.09
CA THR A 81 -0.07 -17.53 34.91
C THR A 81 0.70 -17.08 33.67
N ALA A 82 1.95 -16.63 33.81
CA ALA A 82 2.77 -16.15 32.70
C ALA A 82 3.58 -17.27 31.99
N ALA A 83 2.95 -18.31 31.46
CA ALA A 83 3.60 -19.21 30.49
C ALA A 83 2.65 -20.18 29.76
N ARG A 84 1.41 -19.79 29.47
CA ARG A 84 0.64 -20.43 28.38
C ARG A 84 0.56 -19.51 27.18
N TYR A 85 1.72 -19.03 26.75
CA TYR A 85 1.89 -18.60 25.36
C TYR A 85 1.76 -19.86 24.51
N THR A 86 0.54 -20.15 24.07
CA THR A 86 0.28 -21.36 23.30
C THR A 86 1.08 -21.29 21.99
N PRO A 87 1.74 -22.38 21.58
CA PRO A 87 2.51 -22.42 20.32
C PRO A 87 1.67 -21.97 19.11
N ALA A 88 0.35 -22.07 19.19
CA ALA A 88 -0.61 -21.56 18.21
C ALA A 88 -0.49 -20.05 17.94
N PHE A 89 -0.23 -19.22 18.97
CA PHE A 89 -0.11 -17.77 18.77
C PHE A 89 1.18 -17.42 18.01
N ARG A 90 2.30 -18.07 18.34
CA ARG A 90 3.58 -17.86 17.63
C ARG A 90 3.47 -18.22 16.15
N MET A 91 2.80 -19.33 15.82
CA MET A 91 2.60 -19.74 14.42
C MET A 91 1.76 -18.73 13.62
N ARG A 92 0.73 -18.13 14.23
CA ARG A 92 -0.09 -17.09 13.56
C ARG A 92 0.70 -15.84 13.23
N VAL A 93 1.53 -15.38 14.16
CA VAL A 93 2.38 -14.20 13.95
C VAL A 93 3.40 -14.47 12.83
N ILE A 94 4.08 -15.63 12.85
CA ILE A 94 5.06 -15.99 11.82
C ILE A 94 4.39 -16.08 10.44
N ALA A 95 3.24 -16.75 10.34
CA ALA A 95 2.51 -16.87 9.07
C ALA A 95 2.03 -15.51 8.55
N GLY A 96 1.55 -14.64 9.45
CA GLY A 96 1.14 -13.28 9.11
C GLY A 96 2.30 -12.42 8.59
N VAL A 97 3.46 -12.46 9.26
CA VAL A 97 4.66 -11.73 8.82
C VAL A 97 5.16 -12.26 7.48
N ALA A 98 5.22 -13.58 7.29
CA ALA A 98 5.63 -14.18 6.02
C ALA A 98 4.70 -13.79 4.87
N PHE A 99 3.38 -13.81 5.09
CA PHE A 99 2.40 -13.36 4.10
C PHE A 99 2.57 -11.88 3.77
N ALA A 100 2.72 -11.01 4.77
CA ALA A 100 2.93 -9.58 4.56
C ALA A 100 4.21 -9.30 3.77
N ALA A 101 5.31 -10.01 4.06
CA ALA A 101 6.57 -9.88 3.33
C ALA A 101 6.44 -10.33 1.86
N CYS A 102 5.76 -11.46 1.61
CA CYS A 102 5.54 -11.94 0.24
C CYS A 102 4.66 -10.99 -0.55
N LEU A 103 3.58 -10.49 0.06
CA LEU A 103 2.72 -9.48 -0.54
C LEU A 103 3.53 -8.21 -0.87
N PHE A 104 4.35 -7.73 0.07
CA PHE A 104 5.21 -6.58 -0.18
C PHE A 104 6.14 -6.81 -1.38
N LEU A 105 6.82 -7.96 -1.45
CA LEU A 105 7.68 -8.32 -2.58
C LEU A 105 6.92 -8.36 -3.90
N THR A 106 5.71 -8.92 -3.95
CA THR A 106 4.87 -8.91 -5.18
C THR A 106 4.48 -7.50 -5.62
N LEU A 107 4.34 -6.58 -4.67
CA LEU A 107 3.92 -5.21 -4.96
C LEU A 107 5.10 -4.33 -5.39
N THR A 108 6.30 -4.57 -4.87
CA THR A 108 7.50 -3.78 -5.18
C THR A 108 8.25 -4.30 -6.40
N ALA A 109 8.24 -5.61 -6.66
CA ALA A 109 8.93 -6.17 -7.81
C ALA A 109 8.32 -5.64 -9.14
N PRO A 110 9.15 -5.32 -10.14
CA PRO A 110 8.65 -4.95 -11.46
C PRO A 110 7.89 -6.14 -12.07
N PRO A 111 6.73 -5.91 -12.72
CA PRO A 111 6.06 -6.98 -13.44
C PRO A 111 6.93 -7.47 -14.59
N ARG A 112 6.75 -8.74 -14.98
CA ARG A 112 7.51 -9.30 -16.11
C ARG A 112 7.14 -8.54 -17.39
N SER A 113 8.15 -8.18 -18.19
CA SER A 113 7.92 -7.60 -19.51
C SER A 113 7.27 -8.63 -20.42
N ILE A 114 6.12 -8.29 -21.01
CA ILE A 114 5.39 -9.18 -21.94
C ILE A 114 6.05 -9.19 -23.34
N SER A 115 6.97 -8.26 -23.62
CA SER A 115 7.64 -8.08 -24.92
C SER A 115 9.13 -7.72 -24.76
N PRO A 116 10.01 -8.14 -25.69
CA PRO A 116 11.39 -7.67 -25.75
C PRO A 116 11.45 -6.24 -26.29
N ASN A 117 11.20 -5.25 -25.44
CA ASN A 117 11.45 -3.83 -25.77
C ASN A 117 12.88 -3.39 -25.42
N ALA A 118 13.79 -4.35 -25.23
CA ALA A 118 15.18 -4.07 -24.92
C ALA A 118 15.97 -3.83 -26.22
N VAL A 119 16.64 -2.68 -26.29
CA VAL A 119 17.70 -2.45 -27.28
C VAL A 119 19.01 -2.88 -26.63
N SER A 120 19.62 -3.96 -27.11
CA SER A 120 20.93 -4.38 -26.61
C SER A 120 22.05 -3.61 -27.31
N ARG A 121 22.94 -2.98 -26.55
CA ARG A 121 24.21 -2.42 -27.05
C ARG A 121 25.36 -3.01 -26.25
N GLY A 122 26.24 -3.75 -26.93
CA GLY A 122 27.29 -4.49 -26.23
C GLY A 122 26.69 -5.53 -25.28
N SER A 123 27.17 -5.57 -24.03
CA SER A 123 26.65 -6.45 -22.97
C SER A 123 25.49 -5.86 -22.18
N GLU A 124 25.09 -4.60 -22.43
CA GLU A 124 24.10 -3.89 -21.63
C GLU A 124 22.78 -3.71 -22.40
N SER A 125 21.66 -4.05 -21.76
CA SER A 125 20.33 -3.90 -22.34
C SER A 125 19.72 -2.57 -21.89
N VAL A 126 19.46 -1.68 -22.84
CA VAL A 126 18.82 -0.40 -22.57
C VAL A 126 17.31 -0.55 -22.71
N HIS A 127 16.58 -0.27 -21.63
CA HIS A 127 15.13 -0.41 -21.59
C HIS A 127 14.51 0.38 -20.43
N PHE A 128 13.18 0.54 -20.47
CA PHE A 128 12.43 0.99 -19.32
C PHE A 128 12.36 -0.12 -18.26
N VAL A 129 12.76 0.20 -17.04
CA VAL A 129 12.52 -0.62 -15.84
C VAL A 129 11.05 -0.47 -15.43
N ARG A 130 10.51 0.74 -15.58
CA ARG A 130 9.09 1.05 -15.36
C ARG A 130 8.64 2.21 -16.25
N PRO A 131 7.46 2.14 -16.89
CA PRO A 131 6.64 0.95 -17.01
C PRO A 131 7.33 -0.12 -17.84
N VAL A 132 6.98 -1.38 -17.61
CA VAL A 132 7.24 -2.44 -18.61
C VAL A 132 6.14 -2.46 -19.66
N GLU A 133 6.37 -3.13 -20.79
CA GLU A 133 5.38 -3.20 -21.88
C GLU A 133 4.03 -3.74 -21.40
N GLY A 134 2.99 -2.93 -21.60
CA GLY A 134 1.61 -3.22 -21.20
C GLY A 134 1.29 -2.93 -19.73
N GLU A 135 2.24 -2.42 -18.93
CA GLU A 135 2.01 -2.15 -17.51
C GLU A 135 0.89 -1.14 -17.29
N VAL A 136 0.10 -1.34 -16.24
CA VAL A 136 -0.88 -0.39 -15.75
C VAL A 136 -0.24 0.47 -14.66
N LEU A 137 -0.12 1.77 -14.90
CA LEU A 137 0.35 2.75 -13.93
C LEU A 137 -0.80 3.56 -13.34
N ALA A 138 -0.63 4.06 -12.12
CA ALA A 138 -1.52 5.07 -11.55
C ALA A 138 -1.54 6.31 -12.46
N ALA A 139 -2.74 6.74 -12.82
CA ALA A 139 -2.94 7.90 -13.71
C ALA A 139 -2.47 9.23 -13.08
N ARG A 140 -2.42 9.31 -11.75
CA ARG A 140 -1.86 10.44 -11.03
C ARG A 140 -0.41 10.13 -10.71
N GLU A 141 0.49 10.96 -11.21
CA GLU A 141 1.93 10.92 -10.93
C GLU A 141 2.60 9.57 -11.25
N PRO A 142 2.47 9.05 -12.48
CA PRO A 142 3.23 7.88 -12.87
C PRO A 142 4.74 8.18 -12.82
N ILE A 143 5.47 7.20 -12.31
CA ILE A 143 6.93 7.20 -12.24
C ILE A 143 7.44 6.40 -13.44
N LEU A 144 8.35 7.01 -14.19
CA LEU A 144 9.06 6.41 -15.32
C LEU A 144 10.52 6.19 -14.88
N GLU A 145 11.03 4.98 -15.09
CA GLU A 145 12.36 4.54 -14.67
C GLU A 145 12.97 3.71 -15.80
N TRP A 146 14.27 3.88 -16.04
CA TRP A 146 14.99 3.22 -17.13
C TRP A 146 16.41 2.82 -16.69
N THR A 147 17.07 1.99 -17.48
CA THR A 147 18.48 1.64 -17.23
C THR A 147 19.41 2.78 -17.64
N SER A 148 20.51 2.98 -16.91
CA SER A 148 21.51 4.00 -17.24
C SER A 148 22.11 3.76 -18.62
N ILE A 149 22.34 4.83 -19.37
CA ILE A 149 23.00 4.77 -20.69
C ILE A 149 24.39 5.38 -20.53
N GLU A 150 25.43 4.58 -20.77
CA GLU A 150 26.81 5.05 -20.70
C GLU A 150 27.03 6.24 -21.66
N GLY A 151 27.66 7.29 -21.14
CA GLY A 151 27.90 8.54 -21.87
C GLY A 151 26.72 9.51 -21.90
N ALA A 152 25.51 9.11 -21.46
CA ALA A 152 24.38 10.02 -21.41
C ALA A 152 24.55 11.06 -20.29
N SER A 153 24.49 12.33 -20.67
CA SER A 153 24.56 13.46 -19.75
C SER A 153 23.18 13.95 -19.29
N ARG A 154 22.15 13.66 -20.09
CA ARG A 154 20.76 14.03 -19.83
C ARG A 154 19.83 13.07 -20.58
N TYR A 155 18.67 12.83 -19.98
CA TYR A 155 17.58 12.05 -20.53
C TYR A 155 16.39 12.98 -20.81
N LEU A 156 15.73 12.77 -21.95
CA LEU A 156 14.46 13.40 -22.28
C LEU A 156 13.41 12.32 -22.46
N VAL A 157 12.28 12.49 -21.78
CA VAL A 157 11.15 11.57 -21.88
C VAL A 157 9.96 12.31 -22.47
N GLU A 158 9.37 11.74 -23.50
CA GLU A 158 8.12 12.22 -24.08
C GLU A 158 7.04 11.16 -23.90
N VAL A 159 5.87 11.57 -23.42
CA VAL A 159 4.69 10.72 -23.29
C VAL A 159 3.68 11.13 -24.35
N ARG A 160 3.28 10.16 -25.18
CA ARG A 160 2.26 10.32 -26.22
C ARG A 160 1.01 9.52 -25.90
N ASN A 161 -0.15 10.00 -26.32
CA ASN A 161 -1.40 9.22 -26.28
C ASN A 161 -1.44 8.15 -27.38
N ASP A 162 -2.54 7.40 -27.45
CA ASP A 162 -2.84 6.39 -28.47
C ASP A 162 -2.93 6.95 -29.90
N GLU A 163 -3.23 8.23 -30.04
CA GLU A 163 -3.24 8.96 -31.32
C GLU A 163 -1.84 9.46 -31.75
N GLY A 164 -0.81 9.25 -30.92
CA GLY A 164 0.56 9.68 -31.18
C GLY A 164 0.83 11.16 -30.90
N VAL A 165 -0.10 11.86 -30.23
CA VAL A 165 0.04 13.26 -29.81
C VAL A 165 0.81 13.32 -28.50
N ALA A 166 1.86 14.15 -28.43
CA ALA A 166 2.61 14.39 -27.20
C ALA A 166 1.73 15.10 -26.18
N VAL A 167 1.49 14.45 -25.04
CA VAL A 167 0.71 15.00 -23.92
C VAL A 167 1.60 15.58 -22.83
N TRP A 168 2.87 15.14 -22.76
CA TRP A 168 3.84 15.64 -21.81
C TRP A 168 5.27 15.31 -22.27
N ASN A 169 6.22 16.16 -21.89
CA ASN A 169 7.63 15.86 -21.94
C ASN A 169 8.33 16.36 -20.68
N GLY A 170 9.49 15.79 -20.38
CA GLY A 170 10.34 16.25 -19.31
C GLY A 170 11.77 15.78 -19.49
N GLU A 171 12.66 16.33 -18.67
CA GLU A 171 14.08 16.03 -18.69
C GLU A 171 14.59 15.64 -17.30
N SER A 172 15.59 14.77 -17.25
CA SER A 172 16.25 14.35 -16.02
C SER A 172 17.73 14.09 -16.27
N THR A 173 18.56 14.34 -15.27
CA THR A 173 19.94 13.81 -15.22
C THR A 173 20.02 12.45 -14.54
N GLU A 174 18.94 12.04 -13.88
CA GLU A 174 18.81 10.75 -13.22
C GLU A 174 18.08 9.75 -14.14
N THR A 175 18.02 8.49 -13.72
CA THR A 175 17.32 7.41 -14.44
C THR A 175 15.86 7.23 -14.04
N GLU A 176 15.30 8.25 -13.37
CA GLU A 176 13.89 8.35 -12.98
C GLU A 176 13.35 9.71 -13.41
N LEU A 177 12.07 9.74 -13.79
CA LEU A 177 11.31 10.98 -13.94
C LEU A 177 9.83 10.76 -13.60
N ARG A 178 9.24 11.75 -12.92
CA ARG A 178 7.84 11.72 -12.49
C ARG A 178 7.01 12.63 -13.39
N VAL A 179 5.94 12.08 -13.94
CA VAL A 179 4.96 12.89 -14.69
C VAL A 179 4.13 13.69 -13.68
N PRO A 180 4.05 15.02 -13.77
CA PRO A 180 3.27 15.82 -12.82
C PRO A 180 1.78 15.46 -12.85
N SER A 181 1.10 15.56 -11.70
CA SER A 181 -0.35 15.36 -11.60
C SER A 181 -1.16 16.35 -12.44
N SER A 182 -0.59 17.51 -12.79
CA SER A 182 -1.21 18.53 -13.64
C SER A 182 -1.42 18.09 -15.10
N VAL A 183 -0.67 17.08 -15.57
CA VAL A 183 -0.85 16.51 -16.93
C VAL A 183 -2.18 15.76 -17.03
N GLY A 184 -2.65 15.17 -15.93
CA GLY A 184 -3.97 14.55 -15.84
C GLY A 184 -4.19 13.42 -16.85
N LEU A 185 -3.34 12.39 -16.85
CA LEU A 185 -3.53 11.22 -17.73
C LEU A 185 -4.94 10.62 -17.54
N GLU A 186 -5.63 10.37 -18.64
CA GLU A 186 -6.98 9.82 -18.63
C GLU A 186 -6.96 8.36 -18.19
N ARG A 187 -7.86 8.01 -17.26
CA ARG A 187 -7.98 6.63 -16.78
C ARG A 187 -8.49 5.70 -17.89
N GLY A 188 -7.88 4.53 -18.00
CA GLY A 188 -8.21 3.50 -18.97
C GLY A 188 -7.52 3.65 -20.33
N ARG A 189 -6.89 4.80 -20.60
CA ARG A 189 -6.18 5.09 -21.87
C ARG A 189 -4.79 4.48 -21.91
N ALA A 190 -4.32 4.21 -23.13
CA ALA A 190 -2.97 3.77 -23.41
C ALA A 190 -2.08 4.95 -23.79
N TYR A 191 -0.82 4.88 -23.39
CA TYR A 191 0.19 5.89 -23.63
C TYR A 191 1.50 5.22 -24.04
N ARG A 192 2.31 5.93 -24.82
CA ARG A 192 3.66 5.53 -25.18
C ARG A 192 4.66 6.49 -24.57
N ALA A 193 5.55 6.00 -23.71
CA ALA A 193 6.71 6.74 -23.27
C ALA A 193 7.88 6.50 -24.24
N ILE A 194 8.56 7.56 -24.64
CA ILE A 194 9.69 7.54 -25.56
C ILE A 194 10.87 8.17 -24.83
N LEU A 195 11.98 7.43 -24.72
CA LEU A 195 13.22 7.90 -24.13
C LEU A 195 14.19 8.36 -25.22
N SER A 196 14.75 9.55 -25.03
CA SER A 196 15.85 10.10 -25.82
C SER A 196 16.97 10.54 -24.88
N VAL A 197 18.21 10.62 -25.38
CA VAL A 197 19.39 10.99 -24.59
C VAL A 197 20.15 12.13 -25.24
N GLN A 198 20.94 12.83 -24.42
CA GLN A 198 21.94 13.78 -24.88
C GLN A 198 23.35 13.31 -24.47
N PRO A 199 24.30 13.26 -25.42
CA PRO A 199 24.16 13.60 -26.84
C PRO A 199 23.32 12.57 -27.64
N MET A 200 22.67 13.02 -28.71
CA MET A 200 21.65 12.26 -29.47
C MET A 200 22.22 11.11 -30.31
N ASP A 201 23.52 11.08 -30.53
CA ASP A 201 24.25 10.01 -31.23
C ASP A 201 24.32 8.71 -30.40
N LEU A 202 24.17 8.81 -29.08
CA LEU A 202 24.17 7.65 -28.20
C LEU A 202 22.97 6.73 -28.42
N VAL A 203 21.79 7.23 -28.74
CA VAL A 203 20.61 6.39 -29.00
C VAL A 203 19.72 7.07 -30.04
N PRO A 204 19.39 6.40 -31.16
CA PRO A 204 18.45 6.94 -32.13
C PRO A 204 17.12 7.30 -31.43
N PRO A 205 16.60 8.52 -31.64
CA PRO A 205 15.32 8.93 -31.06
C PRO A 205 14.22 7.91 -31.38
N GLY A 206 13.40 7.57 -30.38
CA GLY A 206 12.30 6.62 -30.56
C GLY A 206 12.67 5.14 -30.49
N SER A 207 13.97 4.79 -30.46
CA SER A 207 14.39 3.38 -30.37
C SER A 207 14.08 2.74 -29.01
N ILE A 208 14.00 3.55 -27.95
CA ILE A 208 13.57 3.10 -26.63
C ILE A 208 12.18 3.69 -26.38
N SER A 209 11.17 2.83 -26.46
CA SER A 209 9.80 3.20 -26.10
C SER A 209 9.08 2.07 -25.39
N VAL A 210 8.07 2.43 -24.62
CA VAL A 210 7.23 1.47 -23.91
C VAL A 210 5.77 1.91 -23.93
N LEU A 211 4.88 0.95 -24.19
CA LEU A 211 3.44 1.15 -24.08
C LEU A 211 3.01 0.85 -22.65
N PHE A 212 2.21 1.73 -22.07
CA PHE A 212 1.60 1.52 -20.76
C PHE A 212 0.16 2.04 -20.76
N ARG A 213 -0.59 1.69 -19.72
CA ARG A 213 -1.95 2.20 -19.51
C ARG A 213 -2.02 3.02 -18.23
N ALA A 214 -2.67 4.17 -18.27
CA ALA A 214 -2.93 4.95 -17.07
C ALA A 214 -4.28 4.53 -16.49
N ASP A 215 -4.34 4.15 -15.22
CA ASP A 215 -5.61 3.76 -14.56
C ASP A 215 -5.58 4.03 -13.05
N SER A 216 -6.57 3.51 -12.31
CA SER A 216 -6.62 3.56 -10.85
C SER A 216 -5.52 2.72 -10.20
N ILE A 217 -5.10 3.13 -9.01
CA ILE A 217 -4.12 2.40 -8.20
C ILE A 217 -4.54 0.96 -7.93
N TRP A 218 -5.85 0.70 -7.76
CA TRP A 218 -6.38 -0.65 -7.57
C TRP A 218 -6.14 -1.56 -8.76
N LYS A 219 -6.33 -1.06 -9.99
CA LYS A 219 -6.04 -1.83 -11.20
C LYS A 219 -4.55 -2.04 -11.40
N GLN A 220 -3.71 -1.06 -11.03
CA GLN A 220 -2.27 -1.26 -11.01
C GLN A 220 -1.88 -2.38 -10.04
N LEU A 221 -2.41 -2.38 -8.81
CA LEU A 221 -2.14 -3.43 -7.82
C LEU A 221 -2.60 -4.79 -8.33
N LEU A 222 -3.82 -4.88 -8.88
CA LEU A 222 -4.35 -6.12 -9.43
C LEU A 222 -3.53 -6.60 -10.64
N HIS A 223 -3.08 -5.68 -11.49
CA HIS A 223 -2.19 -5.98 -12.60
C HIS A 223 -0.87 -6.57 -12.09
N ARG A 224 -0.23 -5.96 -11.09
CA ARG A 224 1.01 -6.47 -10.50
C ARG A 224 0.84 -7.86 -9.89
N VAL A 225 -0.21 -8.08 -9.11
CA VAL A 225 -0.49 -9.40 -8.54
C VAL A 225 -0.69 -10.44 -9.64
N ARG A 226 -1.45 -10.11 -10.70
CA ARG A 226 -1.73 -11.02 -11.82
C ARG A 226 -0.50 -11.37 -12.65
N TRP A 227 0.42 -10.42 -12.83
CA TRP A 227 1.60 -10.56 -13.69
C TRP A 227 2.92 -10.69 -12.91
N ALA A 228 2.84 -10.91 -11.61
CA ALA A 228 3.98 -11.27 -10.78
C ALA A 228 4.61 -12.60 -11.25
N ASP A 229 5.86 -12.82 -10.86
CA ASP A 229 6.54 -14.09 -11.07
C ASP A 229 5.69 -15.27 -10.52
N PRO A 230 5.44 -16.34 -11.28
CA PRO A 230 4.65 -17.48 -10.83
C PRO A 230 5.22 -18.13 -9.57
N LEU A 231 6.55 -18.15 -9.37
CA LEU A 231 7.12 -18.64 -8.11
C LEU A 231 6.73 -17.75 -6.94
N LEU A 232 6.79 -16.43 -7.13
CA LEU A 232 6.39 -15.48 -6.10
C LEU A 232 4.89 -15.52 -5.83
N GLN A 233 4.06 -15.75 -6.85
CA GLN A 233 2.63 -15.99 -6.69
C GLN A 233 2.35 -17.26 -5.88
N ILE A 234 3.04 -18.37 -6.19
CA ILE A 234 2.92 -19.63 -5.44
C ILE A 234 3.33 -19.43 -3.99
N VAL A 235 4.46 -18.78 -3.73
CA VAL A 235 4.94 -18.52 -2.35
C VAL A 235 3.93 -17.65 -1.58
N THR A 236 3.38 -16.61 -2.21
CA THR A 236 2.37 -15.75 -1.60
C THR A 236 1.08 -16.53 -1.29
N LEU A 237 0.65 -17.40 -2.20
CA LEU A 237 -0.53 -18.25 -2.02
C LEU A 237 -0.32 -19.30 -0.92
N LEU A 238 0.86 -19.92 -0.85
CA LEU A 238 1.22 -20.84 0.24
C LEU A 238 1.26 -20.12 1.60
N ALA A 239 1.83 -18.91 1.66
CA ALA A 239 1.83 -18.10 2.87
C ALA A 239 0.40 -17.72 3.31
N LEU A 240 -0.47 -17.40 2.35
CA LEU A 240 -1.88 -17.13 2.60
C LEU A 240 -2.62 -18.37 3.14
N ILE A 241 -2.41 -19.54 2.53
CA ILE A 241 -2.99 -20.81 2.99
C ILE A 241 -2.50 -21.13 4.40
N ALA A 242 -1.20 -21.00 4.68
CA ALA A 242 -0.64 -21.24 6.00
C ALA A 242 -1.24 -20.29 7.05
N PHE A 243 -1.44 -19.02 6.68
CA PHE A 243 -2.12 -18.04 7.52
C PHE A 243 -3.55 -18.47 7.85
N PHE A 244 -4.37 -18.82 6.86
CA PHE A 244 -5.75 -19.29 7.10
C PHE A 244 -5.81 -20.64 7.84
N ALA A 245 -4.93 -21.59 7.51
CA ALA A 245 -4.87 -22.86 8.23
C ALA A 245 -4.56 -22.66 9.72
N SER A 246 -3.77 -21.64 10.07
CA SER A 246 -3.46 -21.28 11.46
C SER A 246 -4.64 -20.63 12.22
N THR A 247 -5.63 -20.07 11.51
CA THR A 247 -6.81 -19.45 12.13
C THR A 247 -7.93 -20.45 12.38
N LEU A 248 -7.99 -21.54 11.62
CA LEU A 248 -8.98 -22.60 11.82
C LEU A 248 -8.84 -23.20 13.23
N PRO A 249 -9.92 -23.26 14.03
CA PRO A 249 -9.88 -23.90 15.33
C PRO A 249 -9.56 -25.38 15.13
N VAL A 250 -8.46 -25.86 15.72
CA VAL A 250 -8.16 -27.29 15.81
C VAL A 250 -9.26 -27.93 16.65
N ARG A 251 -10.37 -28.32 16.01
CA ARG A 251 -11.36 -29.20 16.62
C ARG A 251 -10.62 -30.49 16.92
N ARG A 252 -10.19 -30.65 18.17
CA ARG A 252 -9.66 -31.92 18.66
C ARG A 252 -10.76 -32.95 18.42
N PHE A 253 -10.58 -33.79 17.41
CA PHE A 253 -11.31 -35.04 17.28
C PHE A 253 -10.91 -35.90 18.46
N ALA A 254 -11.57 -35.69 19.60
CA ALA A 254 -11.55 -36.62 20.71
C ALA A 254 -12.32 -37.86 20.25
N GLN A 255 -11.61 -38.78 19.59
CA GLN A 255 -12.10 -40.12 19.31
C GLN A 255 -12.32 -40.82 20.66
N LYS A 256 -13.57 -40.84 21.13
CA LYS A 256 -14.01 -41.81 22.14
C LYS A 256 -14.01 -43.18 21.46
N HIS A 257 -12.90 -43.91 21.57
CA HIS A 257 -12.95 -45.36 21.42
C HIS A 257 -13.50 -45.93 22.73
N SER A 258 -14.80 -46.28 22.70
CA SER A 258 -15.43 -47.20 23.64
C SER A 258 -15.38 -48.61 23.05
#